data_AF-A0A818ZGY1-F1
#
_entry.id   AF-A0A818ZGY1-F1
#
_cell.length_a   1.000
_cell.length_b   1.000
_cell.length_c   1.000
_cell.angle_alpha   90.00
_cell.angle_beta   90.00
_cell.angle_gamma   90.00
#
_symmetry.space_group_name_H-M   'P 1'
#
loop_
_entity.id
_entity.type
_entity.pdbx_description
1 polymer ?
#
loop_
_entity_poly.entity_id
_entity_poly.type
_entity_poly.pdbx_seq_one_letter_code
_entity_poly.pdbx_strand_id
1 'polypeptide(L)'
;MILYHKCINYKLSDSDTNFILIEISLSNETLYVGGLYVPPNSLPSFQLLSKHQNKPFYIFGDLNAKRTEWGCTKNNTSEVQLLNWLEIRGNELIVPQKATSKRSDSIIDFGITRNATGWTSEVLDEDTSDHYPILFQSSIAVDENSFL
;
A
#
# COMPACT_ATOMS: atom_id res chain seq x y z
N MET A 1 -6.84 6.88 5.82
CA MET A 1 -7.53 6.91 7.12
C MET A 1 -7.48 5.52 7.71
N ILE A 2 -6.83 5.31 8.86
CA ILE A 2 -6.89 4.03 9.59
C ILE A 2 -8.05 4.15 10.58
N LEU A 3 -9.10 3.34 10.41
CA LEU A 3 -10.21 3.28 11.36
C LEU A 3 -9.79 2.44 12.56
N TYR A 4 -9.80 3.07 13.74
CA TYR A 4 -9.43 2.48 15.03
C TYR A 4 -10.64 1.79 15.66
N HIS A 5 -10.51 0.50 15.98
CA HIS A 5 -11.43 -0.21 16.87
C HIS A 5 -10.70 -0.49 18.19
N LYS A 6 -11.37 -0.28 19.34
CA LYS A 6 -10.78 -0.35 20.71
C LYS A 6 -10.14 -1.70 21.09
N CYS A 7 -10.26 -2.71 20.23
CA CYS A 7 -9.83 -4.08 20.50
C CYS A 7 -8.62 -4.53 19.65
N ILE A 8 -8.03 -3.65 18.83
CA ILE A 8 -6.87 -4.00 18.01
C ILE A 8 -5.60 -3.74 18.83
N ASN A 9 -4.87 -4.80 19.16
CA ASN A 9 -3.53 -4.70 19.73
C ASN A 9 -2.54 -4.34 18.62
N TYR A 10 -1.86 -3.19 18.75
CA TYR A 10 -0.86 -2.76 17.78
C TYR A 10 0.35 -2.14 18.45
N LYS A 11 1.48 -2.13 17.74
CA LYS A 11 2.68 -1.37 18.12
C LYS A 11 3.41 -0.87 16.87
N LEU A 12 4.17 0.20 17.03
CA LEU A 12 5.08 0.67 15.98
C LEU A 12 6.20 -0.37 15.79
N SER A 13 6.34 -0.91 14.58
CA SER A 13 7.35 -1.91 14.23
C SER A 13 8.59 -1.27 13.62
N ASP A 14 8.40 -0.28 12.75
CA ASP A 14 9.47 0.46 12.10
C ASP A 14 8.95 1.82 11.60
N SER A 15 9.84 2.79 11.46
CA SER A 15 9.49 4.10 10.92
C SER A 15 10.69 4.81 10.32
N ASP A 16 10.45 5.57 9.26
CA ASP A 16 11.37 6.51 8.64
C ASP A 16 10.56 7.76 8.22
N THR A 17 11.22 8.78 7.70
CA THR A 17 10.64 10.07 7.32
C THR A 17 9.39 9.93 6.46
N ASN A 18 9.38 8.97 5.51
CA ASN A 18 8.27 8.74 4.59
C ASN A 18 7.69 7.33 4.69
N PHE A 19 7.92 6.63 5.79
CA PHE A 19 7.45 5.26 5.97
C PHE A 19 7.05 5.01 7.43
N ILE A 20 5.93 4.36 7.63
CA ILE A 20 5.53 3.85 8.93
C ILE A 20 5.09 2.41 8.77
N LEU A 21 5.47 1.54 9.70
CA LEU A 21 5.01 0.16 9.76
C LEU A 21 4.48 -0.11 11.16
N ILE A 22 3.22 -0.49 11.24
CA ILE A 22 2.61 -0.97 12.47
C ILE A 22 2.48 -2.48 12.42
N GLU A 23 2.78 -3.12 13.54
CA GLU A 23 2.48 -4.51 13.80
C GLU A 23 1.10 -4.58 14.45
N ILE A 24 0.22 -5.41 13.90
CA ILE A 24 -1.12 -5.66 14.40
C ILE A 24 -1.18 -7.11 14.86
N SER A 25 -1.44 -7.31 16.15
CA SER A 25 -1.61 -8.63 16.74
C SER A 25 -3.07 -9.05 16.62
N LEU A 26 -3.31 -10.12 15.88
CA LEU A 26 -4.58 -10.85 15.82
C LEU A 26 -4.50 -12.07 16.74
N SER A 27 -5.62 -12.74 16.99
CA SER A 27 -5.67 -13.86 17.95
C SER A 27 -4.75 -15.02 17.55
N ASN A 28 -4.57 -15.28 16.26
CA ASN A 28 -3.80 -16.41 15.74
C ASN A 28 -2.59 -16.00 14.88
N GLU A 29 -2.42 -14.72 14.58
CA GLU A 29 -1.35 -14.26 13.69
C GLU A 29 -0.95 -12.80 13.95
N THR A 30 0.06 -12.33 13.23
CA THR A 30 0.53 -10.95 13.31
C THR A 30 0.64 -10.38 11.90
N LEU A 31 -0.05 -9.29 11.65
CA LEU A 31 -0.02 -8.57 10.37
C LEU A 31 0.85 -7.33 10.47
N TYR A 32 1.45 -6.92 9.36
CA TYR A 32 2.24 -5.69 9.28
C TYR A 32 1.59 -4.75 8.28
N VAL A 33 1.05 -3.64 8.75
CA VAL A 33 0.39 -2.65 7.90
C VAL A 33 1.24 -1.40 7.85
N GLY A 34 1.54 -0.92 6.64
CA GLY A 34 2.44 0.20 6.45
C GLY A 34 1.86 1.32 5.61
N GLY A 35 2.26 2.54 5.94
CA GLY A 35 2.09 3.72 5.10
C GLY A 35 3.42 4.06 4.43
N LEU A 36 3.40 4.34 3.14
CA LEU A 36 4.57 4.76 2.36
C LEU A 36 4.25 6.02 1.56
N TYR A 37 5.13 7.01 1.64
CA TYR A 37 5.16 8.15 0.73
C TYR A 37 6.47 8.13 -0.05
N VAL A 38 6.41 8.28 -1.36
CA VAL A 38 7.59 8.46 -2.21
C VAL A 38 7.45 9.82 -2.87
N PRO A 39 8.31 10.79 -2.56
CA PRO A 39 8.25 12.09 -3.20
C PRO A 39 8.39 11.98 -4.73
N PRO A 40 7.80 12.92 -5.50
CA PRO A 40 7.99 12.95 -6.95
C PRO A 40 9.48 12.91 -7.34
N ASN A 41 9.80 12.12 -8.36
CA ASN A 41 11.17 11.92 -8.86
C ASN A 41 12.15 11.29 -7.85
N SER A 42 11.64 10.66 -6.79
CA SER A 42 12.43 9.88 -5.84
C SER A 42 12.15 8.39 -5.98
N LEU A 43 12.96 7.56 -5.33
CA LEU A 43 12.72 6.12 -5.22
C LEU A 43 12.32 5.78 -3.78
N PRO A 44 11.45 4.77 -3.58
CA PRO A 44 11.22 4.24 -2.24
C PRO A 44 12.53 3.65 -1.69
N SER A 45 12.64 3.64 -0.36
CA SER A 45 13.73 2.92 0.31
C SER A 45 13.51 1.41 0.19
N PHE A 46 13.95 0.81 -0.92
CA PHE A 46 13.81 -0.62 -1.18
C PHE A 46 14.48 -1.47 -0.11
N GLN A 47 15.56 -0.97 0.51
CA GLN A 47 16.22 -1.64 1.64
C GLN A 47 15.27 -1.76 2.84
N LEU A 48 14.56 -0.67 3.17
CA LEU A 48 13.61 -0.64 4.28
C LEU A 48 12.43 -1.58 4.00
N LEU A 49 11.88 -1.56 2.78
CA LEU A 49 10.82 -2.48 2.37
C LEU A 49 11.29 -3.95 2.42
N SER A 50 12.51 -4.22 1.94
CA SER A 50 13.07 -5.58 1.92
C SER A 50 13.37 -6.14 3.32
N LYS A 51 13.60 -5.31 4.34
CA LYS A 51 13.77 -5.76 5.73
C LYS A 51 12.55 -6.52 6.25
N HIS A 52 11.36 -6.14 5.78
CA HIS A 52 10.09 -6.71 6.20
C HIS A 52 9.51 -7.71 5.20
N GLN A 53 10.24 -8.02 4.13
CA GLN A 53 9.68 -8.79 3.03
C GLN A 53 9.17 -10.16 3.47
N ASN A 54 9.79 -10.83 4.45
CA ASN A 54 9.40 -12.18 4.91
C ASN A 54 8.22 -12.21 5.88
N LYS A 55 7.58 -11.08 6.15
CA LYS A 55 6.42 -10.96 7.02
C LYS A 55 5.14 -10.87 6.17
N PRO A 56 3.96 -11.18 6.72
CA PRO A 56 2.68 -10.88 6.07
C PRO A 56 2.44 -9.36 6.14
N PHE A 57 2.98 -8.64 5.16
CA PHE A 57 2.93 -7.18 5.11
C PHE A 57 1.95 -6.68 4.05
N TYR A 58 1.35 -5.53 4.32
CA TYR A 58 0.49 -4.77 3.43
C TYR A 58 0.88 -3.30 3.53
N ILE A 59 1.45 -2.76 2.47
CA ILE A 59 1.94 -1.37 2.44
C ILE A 59 1.10 -0.58 1.48
N PHE A 60 0.66 0.61 1.88
CA PHE A 60 -0.19 1.47 1.06
C PHE A 60 0.36 2.89 1.03
N GLY A 61 0.15 3.57 -0.10
CA GLY A 61 0.32 5.02 -0.16
C GLY A 61 0.72 5.53 -1.55
N ASP A 62 1.18 6.78 -1.57
CA ASP A 62 1.57 7.50 -2.79
C ASP A 62 3.02 7.14 -3.15
N LEU A 63 3.20 6.41 -4.26
CA LEU A 63 4.51 6.00 -4.74
C LEU A 63 5.05 6.96 -5.82
N ASN A 64 4.25 7.91 -6.31
CA ASN A 64 4.57 8.77 -7.44
C ASN A 64 5.12 8.02 -8.69
N ALA A 65 4.86 6.72 -8.80
CA ALA A 65 5.25 5.89 -9.93
C ALA A 65 4.19 6.02 -11.02
N LYS A 66 4.61 6.37 -12.25
CA LYS A 66 3.69 6.59 -13.37
C LYS A 66 4.00 5.58 -14.46
N ARG A 67 2.96 4.89 -14.94
CA ARG A 67 3.04 3.93 -16.03
C ARG A 67 1.74 3.92 -16.84
N THR A 68 1.86 3.84 -18.15
CA THR A 68 0.71 3.83 -19.06
C THR A 68 -0.21 2.63 -18.86
N GLU A 69 0.36 1.50 -18.46
CA GLU A 69 -0.33 0.23 -18.25
C GLU A 69 -1.28 0.25 -17.05
N TRP A 70 -1.09 1.17 -16.10
CA TRP A 70 -2.06 1.46 -15.04
C TRP A 70 -2.74 2.82 -15.22
N GLY A 71 -2.83 3.34 -16.44
CA GLY A 71 -3.67 4.51 -16.75
C GLY A 71 -3.03 5.89 -16.57
N CYS A 72 -1.71 6.00 -16.43
CA CYS A 72 -1.04 7.30 -16.52
C CYS A 72 -0.77 7.72 -17.98
N THR A 73 -0.61 9.01 -18.24
CA THR A 73 -0.32 9.53 -19.60
C THR A 73 1.10 9.26 -20.08
N LYS A 74 2.04 9.01 -19.16
CA LYS A 74 3.45 8.73 -19.45
C LYS A 74 4.10 7.88 -18.37
N ASN A 75 5.19 7.21 -18.74
CA ASN A 75 6.03 6.49 -17.79
C ASN A 75 7.04 7.43 -17.12
N ASN A 76 7.52 7.09 -15.92
CA ASN A 76 8.64 7.77 -15.26
C ASN A 76 9.71 6.79 -14.78
N THR A 77 10.90 7.24 -14.39
CA THR A 77 11.97 6.29 -13.97
C THR A 77 11.62 5.48 -12.72
N SER A 78 10.75 6.01 -11.85
CA SER A 78 10.34 5.34 -10.61
C SER A 78 9.58 4.03 -10.87
N GLU A 79 8.76 3.96 -11.93
CA GLU A 79 8.03 2.74 -12.27
C GLU A 79 8.97 1.58 -12.59
N VAL A 80 10.03 1.82 -13.36
CA VAL A 80 10.98 0.79 -13.81
C VAL A 80 11.67 0.15 -12.62
N GLN A 81 12.12 0.98 -11.67
CA GLN A 81 12.80 0.50 -10.47
C GLN A 81 11.84 -0.20 -9.52
N LEU A 82 10.60 0.30 -9.39
CA LEU A 82 9.56 -0.33 -8.58
C LEU A 82 9.24 -1.74 -9.11
N LEU A 83 8.99 -1.88 -10.41
CA LEU A 83 8.68 -3.18 -11.03
C LEU A 83 9.81 -4.18 -10.91
N ASN A 84 11.05 -3.74 -11.15
CA ASN A 84 12.22 -4.60 -10.98
C ASN A 84 12.33 -5.10 -9.52
N TRP A 85 12.12 -4.22 -8.55
CA TRP A 85 12.10 -4.63 -7.14
C TRP A 85 10.95 -5.60 -6.83
N LEU A 86 9.74 -5.34 -7.35
CA LEU A 86 8.59 -6.22 -7.18
C LEU A 86 8.87 -7.62 -7.74
N GLU A 87 9.41 -7.70 -8.96
CA GLU A 87 9.78 -8.95 -9.63
C GLU A 87 10.84 -9.72 -8.84
N ILE A 88 11.96 -9.07 -8.48
CA ILE A 88 13.05 -9.70 -7.73
C ILE A 88 12.59 -10.21 -6.35
N ARG A 89 11.63 -9.52 -5.71
CA ARG A 89 11.16 -9.86 -4.37
C ARG A 89 9.90 -10.73 -4.35
N GLY A 90 9.28 -10.99 -5.50
CA GLY A 90 8.00 -11.71 -5.58
C GLY A 90 6.87 -10.97 -4.87
N ASN A 91 6.82 -9.65 -5.04
CA ASN A 91 5.76 -8.78 -4.53
C ASN A 91 4.87 -8.30 -5.69
N GLU A 92 3.65 -7.91 -5.36
CA GLU A 92 2.60 -7.52 -6.30
C GLU A 92 2.00 -6.16 -5.91
N LEU A 93 1.50 -5.44 -6.90
CA LEU A 93 0.75 -4.20 -6.71
C LEU A 93 -0.74 -4.47 -6.66
N ILE A 94 -1.42 -3.80 -5.75
CA ILE A 94 -2.87 -3.61 -5.77
C ILE A 94 -3.12 -2.25 -6.41
N VAL A 95 -3.62 -2.27 -7.65
CA VAL A 95 -3.73 -1.10 -8.52
C VAL A 95 -5.18 -0.62 -8.59
N PRO A 96 -5.47 0.63 -8.20
CA PRO A 96 -6.78 1.26 -8.41
C PRO A 96 -7.16 1.33 -9.89
N GLN A 97 -8.46 1.21 -10.18
CA GLN A 97 -8.98 1.24 -11.54
C GLN A 97 -9.26 2.67 -12.07
N LYS A 98 -9.11 3.68 -11.22
CA LYS A 98 -9.36 5.10 -11.54
C LYS A 98 -8.22 5.96 -10.99
N ALA A 99 -8.03 7.13 -11.58
CA ALA A 99 -7.05 8.12 -11.13
C ALA A 99 -7.19 8.39 -9.63
N THR A 100 -6.05 8.46 -8.94
CA THR A 100 -5.96 8.66 -7.49
C THR A 100 -5.52 10.08 -7.14
N SER A 101 -4.90 10.79 -8.10
CA SER A 101 -4.57 12.21 -7.97
C SER A 101 -5.53 13.09 -8.78
N LYS A 102 -6.17 14.07 -8.12
CA LYS A 102 -7.02 15.08 -8.78
C LYS A 102 -6.21 16.05 -9.63
N ARG A 103 -4.96 16.33 -9.23
CA ARG A 103 -4.11 17.34 -9.91
C ARG A 103 -3.63 16.88 -11.28
N SER A 104 -3.24 15.62 -11.38
CA SER A 104 -2.57 15.11 -12.59
C SER A 104 -3.34 14.01 -13.30
N ASP A 105 -4.55 13.69 -12.85
CA ASP A 105 -5.37 12.60 -13.39
C ASP A 105 -4.52 11.32 -13.57
N SER A 106 -3.84 10.93 -12.50
CA SER A 106 -2.86 9.84 -12.50
C SER A 106 -3.17 8.84 -11.40
N ILE A 107 -2.86 7.57 -11.67
CA ILE A 107 -2.87 6.48 -10.69
C ILE A 107 -1.46 6.39 -10.12
N ILE A 108 -1.27 6.94 -8.92
CA ILE A 108 0.03 7.01 -8.23
C ILE A 108 0.00 6.47 -6.79
N ASP A 109 -1.19 6.18 -6.29
CA ASP A 109 -1.41 5.58 -4.98
C ASP A 109 -1.71 4.08 -5.15
N PHE A 110 -0.98 3.23 -4.43
CA PHE A 110 -1.03 1.77 -4.61
C PHE A 110 -1.01 1.03 -3.27
N GLY A 111 -1.43 -0.24 -3.31
CA GLY A 111 -1.05 -1.23 -2.31
C GLY A 111 0.12 -2.10 -2.80
N ILE A 112 0.97 -2.56 -1.89
CA ILE A 112 2.03 -3.56 -2.12
C ILE A 112 1.84 -4.71 -1.13
N THR A 113 1.86 -5.93 -1.63
CA THR A 113 1.76 -7.17 -0.85
C THR A 113 2.52 -8.29 -1.57
N ARG A 114 2.64 -9.48 -0.96
CA ARG A 114 3.16 -10.68 -1.62
C ARG A 114 2.16 -11.35 -2.57
N ASN A 115 0.86 -11.20 -2.28
CA ASN A 115 -0.21 -11.81 -3.04
C ASN A 115 -1.40 -10.85 -3.08
N ALA A 116 -1.64 -10.25 -4.25
CA ALA A 116 -2.74 -9.34 -4.52
C ALA A 116 -4.01 -10.08 -4.99
N THR A 117 -3.96 -11.42 -5.13
CA THR A 117 -5.15 -12.21 -5.48
C THR A 117 -6.27 -11.98 -4.47
N GLY A 118 -7.46 -11.65 -4.96
CA GLY A 118 -8.64 -11.40 -4.13
C GLY A 118 -8.71 -10.02 -3.49
N TRP A 119 -7.72 -9.15 -3.72
CA TRP A 119 -7.82 -7.75 -3.35
C TRP A 119 -8.70 -6.97 -4.33
N THR A 120 -9.49 -6.05 -3.78
CA THR A 120 -10.20 -5.03 -4.54
C THR A 120 -9.74 -3.65 -4.10
N SER A 121 -9.92 -2.66 -4.98
CA SER A 121 -9.67 -1.25 -4.68
C SER A 121 -10.77 -0.38 -5.28
N GLU A 122 -11.24 0.57 -4.49
CA GLU A 122 -12.26 1.55 -4.89
C GLU A 122 -11.75 2.96 -4.59
N VAL A 123 -11.77 3.82 -5.61
CA VAL A 123 -11.46 5.24 -5.46
C VAL A 123 -12.74 5.97 -5.08
N LEU A 124 -12.71 6.65 -3.94
CA LEU A 124 -13.85 7.37 -3.37
C LEU A 124 -13.80 8.84 -3.82
N ASP A 125 -14.91 9.32 -4.39
CA ASP A 125 -15.05 10.70 -4.83
C ASP A 125 -15.44 11.60 -3.64
N GLU A 126 -14.44 11.95 -2.83
CA GLU A 126 -14.58 12.85 -1.69
C GLU A 126 -13.78 14.13 -1.92
N ASP A 127 -14.40 15.28 -1.63
CA ASP A 127 -13.82 16.60 -1.91
C ASP A 127 -13.00 17.18 -0.75
N THR A 128 -12.12 16.35 -0.19
CA THR A 128 -11.37 16.65 1.04
C THR A 128 -9.87 16.83 0.85
N SER A 129 -9.33 16.39 -0.29
CA SER A 129 -7.89 16.40 -0.61
C SER A 129 -7.66 16.54 -2.12
N ASP A 130 -6.41 16.82 -2.51
CA ASP A 130 -5.95 16.77 -3.91
C ASP A 130 -5.63 15.34 -4.40
N HIS A 131 -5.73 14.36 -3.50
CA HIS A 131 -5.83 12.94 -3.81
C HIS A 131 -7.23 12.43 -3.45
N TYR A 132 -7.72 11.47 -4.23
CA TYR A 132 -8.92 10.72 -3.89
C TYR A 132 -8.60 9.66 -2.82
N PRO A 133 -9.40 9.53 -1.75
CA PRO A 133 -9.28 8.39 -0.84
C PRO A 133 -9.49 7.06 -1.57
N ILE A 134 -8.83 6.01 -1.08
CA ILE A 134 -8.92 4.67 -1.68
C ILE A 134 -9.28 3.67 -0.59
N LEU A 135 -10.32 2.89 -0.85
CA LEU A 135 -10.69 1.73 -0.06
C LEU A 135 -10.05 0.49 -0.69
N PHE A 136 -9.08 -0.10 0.01
CA PHE A 136 -8.54 -1.42 -0.31
C PHE A 136 -9.23 -2.47 0.53
N GLN A 137 -9.74 -3.54 -0.10
CA GLN A 137 -10.41 -4.63 0.61
C GLN A 137 -9.81 -5.97 0.20
N SER A 138 -9.78 -6.90 1.16
CA SER A 138 -9.33 -8.26 0.93
C SER A 138 -10.13 -9.20 1.80
N SER A 139 -10.28 -10.44 1.35
CA SER A 139 -10.87 -11.52 2.14
C SER A 139 -9.85 -12.15 3.09
N ILE A 140 -8.81 -11.42 3.53
CA ILE A 140 -7.86 -11.90 4.55
C ILE A 140 -8.70 -12.42 5.70
N ALA A 141 -8.65 -13.73 5.88
CA ALA A 141 -9.50 -14.44 6.80
C ALA A 141 -9.07 -14.09 8.22
N VAL A 142 -9.65 -13.03 8.78
CA VAL A 142 -9.66 -12.83 10.22
C VAL A 142 -10.63 -13.87 10.75
N ASP A 143 -10.09 -14.98 11.25
CA ASP A 143 -10.87 -16.10 11.80
C ASP A 143 -11.93 -15.54 12.77
N GLU A 144 -13.22 -15.70 12.45
CA GLU A 144 -14.33 -15.07 13.17
C GLU A 144 -14.42 -15.53 14.64
N ASN A 145 -13.73 -16.62 15.00
CA ASN A 145 -13.59 -17.11 16.37
C ASN A 145 -12.62 -16.29 17.24
N SER A 146 -12.01 -15.23 16.70
CA SER A 146 -11.02 -14.39 17.39
C SER A 146 -11.62 -13.42 18.42
N PHE A 147 -12.95 -13.28 18.47
CA PHE A 147 -13.66 -12.28 19.29
C PHE A 147 -14.63 -12.88 20.31
N LEU A 148 -14.56 -14.19 20.58
CA LEU A 148 -15.35 -14.88 21.61
C LEU A 148 -14.49 -15.31 22.81
#